data_AF-A0A1G2FMD8-F1
#
_entry.id   AF-A0A1G2FMD8-F1
#
_cell.length_a   1.000
_cell.length_b   1.000
_cell.length_c   1.000
_cell.angle_alpha   90.00
_cell.angle_beta   90.00
_cell.angle_gamma   90.00
#
_symmetry.space_group_name_H-M   'P 1'
#
loop_
_entity.id
_entity.type
_entity.pdbx_description
1 polymer ?
#
loop_
_entity_poly.entity_id
_entity_poly.type
_entity_poly.pdbx_seq_one_letter_code
_entity_poly.pdbx_strand_id
1 'polypeptide(L)'
;MLQEELIQKIKRLKEIKPSEERLDLMRQNLIKQITFESIKSAFLKPASLEPAPRIDFFNWLRPFQPIALTICLILILGGGPWLVSMASQASLPGETLYPVKQATEKIRAGLASEESKAQLQVEFAERRLEELNKITEDSLSPEKKVEKVEEVINDFKDNLAGASLYVKNTPREKVMAMAKKTQRIKENLIKTREEIPSLSEVVQGKVLEAEKIMEEINYQILTTLIKDGKDDDKNTASTTDKEVLIFLEENSFKTITTTDEIIKNLENLEGQE
;
A
#
# COMPACT_ATOMS: atom_id res chain seq x y z
N MET A 1 -13.81 -33.87 65.71
CA MET A 1 -15.24 -33.89 66.10
C MET A 1 -15.88 -32.50 66.08
N LEU A 2 -15.31 -31.45 66.70
CA LEU A 2 -15.91 -30.11 66.72
C LEU A 2 -16.12 -29.43 65.34
N GLN A 3 -15.23 -29.65 64.36
CA GLN A 3 -15.36 -29.00 63.04
C GLN A 3 -16.49 -29.61 62.18
N GLU A 4 -16.65 -30.93 62.21
CA GLU A 4 -17.75 -31.64 61.52
C GLU A 4 -19.12 -31.20 62.06
N GLU A 5 -19.21 -30.99 63.38
CA GLU A 5 -20.42 -30.51 64.04
C GLU A 5 -20.75 -29.06 63.66
N LEU A 6 -19.73 -28.20 63.50
CA LEU A 6 -19.89 -26.81 63.07
C LEU A 6 -20.35 -26.73 61.61
N ILE A 7 -19.78 -27.57 60.74
CA ILE A 7 -20.13 -27.64 59.32
C ILE A 7 -21.59 -28.14 59.16
N GLN A 8 -22.00 -29.13 59.95
CA GLN A 8 -23.42 -29.55 59.97
C GLN A 8 -24.36 -28.46 60.48
N LYS A 9 -23.98 -27.74 61.54
CA LYS A 9 -24.76 -26.60 62.06
C LYS A 9 -24.91 -25.49 61.02
N ILE A 10 -23.85 -25.14 60.29
CA ILE A 10 -23.89 -24.13 59.23
C ILE A 10 -24.75 -24.57 58.04
N LYS A 11 -24.69 -25.86 57.64
CA LYS A 11 -25.58 -26.39 56.59
C LYS A 11 -27.06 -26.26 56.95
N ARG A 12 -27.43 -26.53 58.20
CA ARG A 12 -28.82 -26.37 58.68
C ARG A 12 -29.29 -24.92 58.68
N LEU A 13 -28.41 -23.94 58.89
CA LEU A 13 -28.77 -22.52 58.84
C LEU A 13 -29.19 -22.06 57.45
N LYS A 14 -28.71 -22.71 56.38
CA LYS A 14 -29.06 -22.38 54.99
C LYS A 14 -30.50 -22.77 54.62
N GLU A 15 -31.10 -23.68 55.39
CA GLU A 15 -32.47 -24.19 55.18
C GLU A 15 -33.52 -23.41 55.99
N ILE A 16 -33.10 -22.52 56.89
CA ILE A 16 -34.01 -21.69 57.69
C ILE A 16 -34.53 -20.56 56.80
N LYS A 17 -35.80 -20.68 56.38
CA LYS A 17 -36.51 -19.56 55.74
C LYS A 17 -36.69 -18.42 56.76
N PRO A 18 -36.50 -17.15 56.36
CA PRO A 18 -36.74 -16.03 57.25
C PRO A 18 -38.19 -16.05 57.75
N SER A 19 -38.39 -15.82 59.06
CA SER A 19 -39.74 -15.75 59.64
C SER A 19 -40.54 -14.61 58.99
N GLU A 20 -41.85 -14.81 58.82
CA GLU A 20 -42.78 -13.81 58.27
C GLU A 20 -42.62 -12.44 58.96
N GLU A 21 -42.43 -12.45 60.28
CA GLU A 21 -42.18 -11.24 61.08
C GLU A 21 -40.89 -10.51 60.68
N ARG A 22 -39.81 -11.25 60.38
CA ARG A 22 -38.53 -10.64 59.96
C ARG A 22 -38.61 -10.12 58.53
N LEU A 23 -39.40 -10.76 57.67
CA LEU A 23 -39.69 -10.26 56.32
C LEU A 23 -40.50 -8.97 56.39
N ASP A 24 -41.46 -8.88 57.30
CA ASP A 24 -42.28 -7.68 57.45
C ASP A 24 -41.47 -6.51 58.03
N LEU A 25 -40.60 -6.78 59.02
CA LEU A 25 -39.65 -5.78 59.52
C LEU A 25 -38.66 -5.32 58.46
N MET A 26 -38.16 -6.23 57.60
CA MET A 26 -37.33 -5.86 56.45
C MET A 26 -38.10 -5.01 55.45
N ARG A 27 -39.35 -5.36 55.12
CA ARG A 27 -40.21 -4.55 54.24
C ARG A 27 -40.44 -3.16 54.82
N GLN A 28 -40.81 -3.05 56.09
CA GLN A 28 -41.05 -1.77 56.74
C GLN A 28 -39.77 -0.92 56.80
N ASN A 29 -38.61 -1.51 57.11
CA ASN A 29 -37.34 -0.79 57.11
C ASN A 29 -36.91 -0.35 55.70
N LEU A 30 -37.12 -1.19 54.68
CA LEU A 30 -36.84 -0.85 53.28
C LEU A 30 -37.77 0.26 52.78
N ILE A 31 -39.05 0.20 53.09
CA ILE A 31 -40.02 1.25 52.74
C ILE A 31 -39.69 2.56 53.47
N LYS A 32 -39.24 2.48 54.72
CA LYS A 32 -38.79 3.66 55.49
C LYS A 32 -37.51 4.29 54.91
N GLN A 33 -36.63 3.50 54.30
CA GLN A 33 -35.46 4.01 53.56
C GLN A 33 -35.82 4.50 52.15
N ILE A 34 -36.86 3.92 51.54
CA ILE A 34 -37.45 4.38 50.29
C ILE A 34 -38.48 5.47 50.62
N THR A 35 -38.03 6.55 51.26
CA THR A 35 -38.83 7.76 51.31
C THR A 35 -38.94 8.31 49.89
N PHE A 36 -40.18 8.53 49.44
CA PHE A 36 -40.47 9.03 48.10
C PHE A 36 -39.74 10.35 47.80
N GLU A 37 -39.38 11.14 48.82
CA GLU A 37 -38.53 12.33 48.66
C GLU A 37 -37.10 12.03 48.19
N SER A 38 -36.48 10.92 48.57
CA SER A 38 -35.15 10.52 48.10
C SER A 38 -35.19 10.12 46.61
N ILE A 39 -36.21 9.33 46.22
CA ILE A 39 -36.41 8.97 44.80
C ILE A 39 -36.82 10.19 43.98
N LYS A 40 -37.71 11.03 44.50
CA LYS A 40 -38.18 12.25 43.85
C LYS A 40 -37.04 13.28 43.73
N SER A 41 -36.16 13.43 44.71
CA SER A 41 -35.02 14.34 44.59
C SER A 41 -33.88 13.79 43.73
N ALA A 42 -33.77 12.47 43.56
CA ALA A 42 -32.84 11.84 42.62
C ALA A 42 -33.35 11.86 41.17
N PHE A 43 -34.67 11.73 40.95
CA PHE A 43 -35.28 11.59 39.62
C PHE A 43 -35.96 12.87 39.11
N LEU A 44 -36.40 13.74 40.03
CA LEU A 44 -37.08 15.01 39.77
C LEU A 44 -36.35 16.20 40.38
N LYS A 45 -35.03 16.10 40.62
CA LYS A 45 -34.22 17.31 40.47
C LYS A 45 -34.35 17.68 38.99
N PRO A 46 -35.08 18.75 38.60
CA PRO A 46 -34.69 19.40 37.37
C PRO A 46 -33.21 19.64 37.58
N ALA A 47 -32.37 19.21 36.65
CA ALA A 47 -31.01 19.70 36.61
C ALA A 47 -31.17 21.21 36.65
N SER A 48 -31.04 21.83 37.83
CA SER A 48 -30.77 23.24 37.94
C SER A 48 -29.51 23.32 37.11
N LEU A 49 -29.68 23.85 35.90
CA LEU A 49 -28.66 24.13 34.94
C LEU A 49 -27.80 25.22 35.58
N GLU A 50 -27.13 24.90 36.69
CA GLU A 50 -25.77 25.32 36.90
C GLU A 50 -25.10 24.85 35.61
N PRO A 51 -24.74 25.77 34.70
CA PRO A 51 -24.02 25.36 33.51
C PRO A 51 -22.80 24.64 34.04
N ALA A 52 -22.75 23.31 33.87
CA ALA A 52 -21.54 22.53 34.13
C ALA A 52 -20.41 23.35 33.54
N PRO A 53 -19.32 23.66 34.28
CA PRO A 53 -18.30 24.57 33.81
C PRO A 53 -17.89 24.05 32.45
N ARG A 54 -18.36 24.73 31.40
CA ARG A 54 -17.95 24.42 30.06
C ARG A 54 -16.51 24.87 30.11
N ILE A 55 -15.62 23.91 30.28
CA ILE A 55 -14.24 24.09 29.87
C ILE A 55 -14.40 24.31 28.37
N ASP A 56 -14.60 25.57 27.99
CA ASP A 56 -14.60 26.00 26.61
C ASP A 56 -13.14 25.89 26.17
N PHE A 57 -12.64 24.66 26.06
CA PHE A 57 -11.30 24.33 25.63
C PHE A 57 -10.96 25.12 24.37
N PHE A 58 -11.96 25.25 23.48
CA PHE A 58 -11.91 26.05 22.26
C PHE A 58 -11.89 27.58 22.48
N ASN A 59 -12.56 28.15 23.49
CA ASN A 59 -12.43 29.59 23.78
C ASN A 59 -11.14 29.92 24.56
N TRP A 60 -10.65 29.00 25.39
CA TRP A 60 -9.35 29.15 26.08
C TRP A 60 -8.16 29.07 25.10
N LEU A 61 -8.30 28.29 24.03
CA LEU A 61 -7.35 28.24 22.91
C LEU A 61 -7.52 29.38 21.88
N ARG A 62 -8.58 30.20 21.99
CA ARG A 62 -8.90 31.30 21.07
C ARG A 62 -7.77 32.32 20.86
N PRO A 63 -7.05 32.81 21.90
CA PRO A 63 -5.91 33.71 21.68
C PRO A 63 -4.71 33.02 21.02
N PHE A 64 -4.65 31.69 21.05
CA PHE A 64 -3.59 30.90 20.41
C PHE A 64 -3.99 30.38 19.02
N GLN A 65 -5.21 30.65 18.54
CA GLN A 65 -5.69 30.20 17.22
C GLN A 65 -4.75 30.52 16.06
N PRO A 66 -4.20 31.75 15.89
CA PRO A 66 -3.30 32.02 14.77
C PRO A 66 -1.97 31.28 14.91
N ILE A 67 -1.46 31.11 16.13
CA ILE A 67 -0.20 30.39 16.40
C ILE A 67 -0.40 28.88 16.20
N ALA A 68 -1.48 28.30 16.73
CA ALA A 68 -1.82 26.89 16.56
C ALA A 68 -2.08 26.55 15.09
N LEU A 69 -2.75 27.44 14.34
CA LEU A 69 -2.98 27.26 12.91
C LEU A 69 -1.67 27.36 12.12
N THR A 70 -0.77 28.26 12.50
CA THR A 70 0.57 28.37 11.91
C THR A 70 1.42 27.14 12.23
N ILE A 71 1.40 26.64 13.46
CA ILE A 71 2.11 25.42 13.86
C ILE A 71 1.51 24.20 13.15
N CYS A 72 0.18 24.09 13.02
CA CYS A 72 -0.46 23.06 12.20
C CYS A 72 -0.02 23.17 10.74
N LEU A 73 0.01 24.38 10.17
CA LEU A 73 0.54 24.59 8.82
C LEU A 73 2.00 24.17 8.71
N ILE A 74 2.84 24.50 9.69
CA ILE A 74 4.25 24.10 9.71
C ILE A 74 4.40 22.59 9.89
N LEU A 75 3.54 21.92 10.66
CA LEU A 75 3.58 20.46 10.80
C LEU A 75 3.09 19.77 9.52
N ILE A 76 2.05 20.31 8.87
CA ILE A 76 1.51 19.81 7.60
C ILE A 76 2.46 20.11 6.43
N LEU A 77 3.12 21.26 6.40
CA LEU A 77 3.96 21.68 5.25
C LEU A 77 5.45 21.44 5.48
N GLY A 78 5.91 21.48 6.73
CA GLY A 78 7.33 21.53 7.10
C GLY A 78 7.97 20.20 7.47
N GLY A 79 7.21 19.09 7.61
CA GLY A 79 7.85 17.79 7.80
C GLY A 79 6.96 16.59 8.11
N GLY A 80 5.73 16.79 8.62
CA GLY A 80 4.83 15.70 8.99
C GLY A 80 4.53 14.74 7.84
N PRO A 81 4.04 15.22 6.68
CA PRO A 81 3.80 14.36 5.53
C PRO A 81 5.05 13.74 4.94
N TRP A 82 6.21 14.37 5.12
CA TRP A 82 7.47 13.85 4.59
C TRP A 82 7.93 12.61 5.38
N LEU A 83 7.84 12.67 6.72
CA LEU A 83 8.12 11.53 7.58
C LEU A 83 7.14 10.37 7.33
N VAL A 84 5.84 10.65 7.17
CA VAL A 84 4.85 9.61 6.88
C VAL A 84 5.06 9.03 5.48
N SER A 85 5.42 9.84 4.49
CA SER A 85 5.76 9.36 3.14
C SER A 85 6.96 8.43 3.17
N MET A 86 8.04 8.78 3.88
CA MET A 86 9.21 7.89 4.00
C MET A 86 8.86 6.56 4.66
N ALA A 87 8.10 6.58 5.76
CA ALA A 87 7.64 5.36 6.42
C ALA A 87 6.72 4.52 5.53
N SER A 88 5.89 5.16 4.70
CA SER A 88 5.00 4.47 3.76
C SER A 88 5.75 3.73 2.66
N GLN A 89 6.99 4.09 2.31
CA GLN A 89 7.73 3.42 1.22
C GLN A 89 7.97 1.93 1.50
N ALA A 90 8.09 1.55 2.77
CA ALA A 90 8.27 0.15 3.16
C ALA A 90 6.98 -0.66 3.22
N SER A 91 5.80 -0.01 3.20
CA SER A 91 4.54 -0.70 3.51
C SER A 91 4.06 -1.61 2.38
N LEU A 92 3.43 -2.73 2.71
CA LEU A 92 2.82 -3.68 1.77
C LEU A 92 1.30 -3.46 1.61
N PRO A 93 0.67 -3.97 0.55
CA PRO A 93 -0.77 -3.93 0.43
C PRO A 93 -1.49 -4.47 1.67
N GLY A 94 -2.60 -3.83 2.03
CA GLY A 94 -3.34 -4.07 3.27
C GLY A 94 -2.72 -3.47 4.54
N GLU A 95 -1.55 -2.84 4.48
CA GLU A 95 -0.97 -2.12 5.62
C GLU A 95 -1.45 -0.67 5.71
N THR A 96 -1.48 -0.11 6.92
CA THR A 96 -2.03 1.21 7.23
C THR A 96 -1.47 2.35 6.39
N LEU A 97 -0.17 2.31 6.05
CA LEU A 97 0.50 3.36 5.29
C LEU A 97 0.52 3.12 3.77
N TYR A 98 0.03 1.97 3.29
CA TYR A 98 0.02 1.67 1.86
C TYR A 98 -0.82 2.65 1.02
N PRO A 99 -2.02 3.07 1.48
CA PRO A 99 -2.78 4.10 0.77
C PRO A 99 -2.01 5.43 0.66
N VAL A 100 -1.16 5.75 1.64
CA VAL A 100 -0.31 6.94 1.61
C VAL A 100 0.77 6.79 0.53
N LYS A 101 1.42 5.62 0.45
CA LYS A 101 2.37 5.31 -0.64
C LYS A 101 1.72 5.53 -1.99
N GLN A 102 0.58 4.88 -2.23
CA GLN A 102 -0.20 4.96 -3.47
C GLN A 102 -0.59 6.42 -3.81
N ALA A 103 -1.05 7.19 -2.83
CA ALA A 103 -1.38 8.60 -3.04
C ALA A 103 -0.15 9.44 -3.43
N THR A 104 1.00 9.22 -2.77
CA THR A 104 2.23 9.95 -3.11
C THR A 104 2.76 9.60 -4.50
N GLU A 105 2.65 8.34 -4.92
CA GLU A 105 3.02 7.88 -6.27
C GLU A 105 2.11 8.52 -7.33
N LYS A 106 0.79 8.54 -7.10
CA LYS A 106 -0.19 9.19 -8.00
C LYS A 106 0.05 10.69 -8.13
N ILE A 107 0.36 11.39 -7.04
CA ILE A 107 0.72 12.82 -7.07
C ILE A 107 1.99 13.03 -7.88
N ARG A 108 3.03 12.21 -7.64
CA ARG A 108 4.29 12.31 -8.39
C ARG A 108 4.07 12.03 -9.89
N ALA A 109 3.22 11.07 -10.24
CA ALA A 109 2.84 10.80 -11.63
C ALA A 109 2.05 11.94 -12.28
N GLY A 110 1.13 12.56 -11.53
CA GLY A 110 0.32 13.67 -12.01
C GLY A 110 1.10 14.98 -12.21
N LEU A 111 2.18 15.19 -11.45
CA LEU A 111 3.05 16.37 -11.55
C LEU A 111 4.26 16.16 -12.48
N ALA A 112 4.53 14.92 -12.90
CA ALA A 112 5.64 14.61 -13.79
C ALA A 112 5.40 15.19 -15.20
N SER A 113 6.46 15.67 -15.84
CA SER A 113 6.41 16.00 -17.26
C SER A 113 6.21 14.74 -18.10
N GLU A 114 5.62 14.89 -19.28
CA GLU A 114 5.42 13.80 -20.26
C GLU A 114 6.74 13.07 -20.54
N GLU A 115 7.85 13.81 -20.65
CA GLU A 115 9.21 13.30 -20.83
C GLU A 115 9.76 12.45 -19.67
N SER A 116 9.20 12.57 -18.47
CA SER A 116 9.66 11.83 -17.28
C SER A 116 8.68 10.75 -16.84
N LYS A 117 7.47 10.76 -17.41
CA LYS A 117 6.35 9.95 -16.97
C LYS A 117 6.63 8.47 -17.21
N ALA A 118 7.18 8.11 -18.36
CA ALA A 118 7.53 6.72 -18.67
C ALA A 118 8.56 6.15 -17.68
N GLN A 119 9.62 6.91 -17.42
CA GLN A 119 10.67 6.52 -16.48
C GLN A 119 10.12 6.34 -15.06
N LEU A 120 9.25 7.26 -14.63
CA LEU A 120 8.63 7.19 -13.31
C LEU A 120 7.69 5.98 -13.16
N GLN A 121 6.95 5.66 -14.21
CA GLN A 121 6.10 4.46 -14.24
C GLN A 121 6.92 3.17 -14.17
N VAL A 122 8.07 3.11 -14.86
CA VAL A 122 9.04 2.00 -14.69
C VAL A 122 9.59 1.93 -13.26
N GLU A 123 9.86 3.08 -12.63
CA GLU A 123 10.30 3.13 -11.21
C GLU A 123 9.23 2.53 -10.27
N PHE A 124 7.94 2.82 -10.50
CA PHE A 124 6.86 2.23 -9.71
C PHE A 124 6.69 0.74 -9.97
N ALA A 125 6.81 0.29 -11.23
CA ALA A 125 6.82 -1.13 -11.56
C ALA A 125 7.97 -1.88 -10.86
N GLU A 126 9.17 -1.32 -10.83
CA GLU A 126 10.31 -1.88 -10.10
C GLU A 126 9.99 -2.05 -8.60
N ARG A 127 9.34 -1.05 -7.98
CA ARG A 127 8.91 -1.13 -6.57
C ARG A 127 7.86 -2.21 -6.33
N ARG A 128 6.91 -2.41 -7.24
CA ARG A 128 5.91 -3.48 -7.12
C ARG A 128 6.59 -4.85 -7.10
N LEU A 129 7.65 -5.07 -7.88
CA LEU A 129 8.43 -6.31 -7.78
C LEU A 129 9.12 -6.47 -6.42
N GLU A 130 9.67 -5.41 -5.85
CA GLU A 130 10.22 -5.46 -4.49
C GLU A 130 9.14 -5.81 -3.45
N GLU A 131 7.92 -5.33 -3.64
CA GLU A 131 6.77 -5.69 -2.80
C GLU A 131 6.39 -7.17 -2.94
N LEU A 132 6.44 -7.74 -4.15
CA LEU A 132 6.22 -9.18 -4.35
C LEU A 132 7.25 -10.02 -3.56
N ASN A 133 8.53 -9.67 -3.64
CA ASN A 133 9.58 -10.39 -2.92
C ASN A 133 9.41 -10.28 -1.39
N LYS A 134 8.96 -9.12 -0.89
CA LYS A 134 8.64 -8.98 0.53
C LYS A 134 7.43 -9.82 0.95
N ILE A 135 6.40 -9.92 0.10
CA ILE A 135 5.21 -10.74 0.39
C ILE A 135 5.56 -12.24 0.41
N THR A 136 6.46 -12.69 -0.47
CA THR A 136 6.90 -14.10 -0.47
C THR A 136 7.65 -14.44 0.82
N GLU A 137 8.49 -13.52 1.32
CA GLU A 137 9.24 -13.64 2.58
C GLU A 137 8.39 -13.43 3.86
N ASP A 138 7.24 -12.75 3.76
CA ASP A 138 6.39 -12.45 4.93
C ASP A 138 5.76 -13.72 5.55
N SER A 139 5.44 -13.66 6.85
CA SER A 139 4.85 -14.74 7.65
C SER A 139 3.32 -14.90 7.49
N LEU A 140 2.75 -14.33 6.42
CA LEU A 140 1.31 -14.35 6.13
C LEU A 140 0.79 -15.75 5.77
N SER A 141 -0.51 -15.97 5.98
CA SER A 141 -1.17 -17.20 5.49
C SER A 141 -1.17 -17.25 3.96
N PRO A 142 -1.19 -18.44 3.35
CA PRO A 142 -1.17 -18.58 1.89
C PRO A 142 -2.27 -17.79 1.18
N GLU A 143 -3.47 -17.74 1.76
CA GLU A 143 -4.62 -17.03 1.17
C GLU A 143 -4.38 -15.51 1.13
N LYS A 144 -3.85 -14.95 2.23
CA LYS A 144 -3.50 -13.52 2.29
C LYS A 144 -2.32 -13.17 1.39
N LYS A 145 -1.38 -14.09 1.19
CA LYS A 145 -0.29 -13.90 0.23
C LYS A 145 -0.84 -13.82 -1.19
N VAL A 146 -1.74 -14.72 -1.59
CA VAL A 146 -2.38 -14.68 -2.91
C VAL A 146 -3.08 -13.33 -3.13
N GLU A 147 -3.91 -12.90 -2.19
CA GLU A 147 -4.64 -11.62 -2.29
C GLU A 147 -3.70 -10.42 -2.50
N LYS A 148 -2.66 -10.29 -1.66
CA LYS A 148 -1.69 -9.19 -1.79
C LYS A 148 -0.86 -9.29 -3.07
N VAL A 149 -0.47 -10.49 -3.48
CA VAL A 149 0.28 -10.70 -4.73
C VAL A 149 -0.57 -10.31 -5.94
N GLU A 150 -1.85 -10.67 -5.95
CA GLU A 150 -2.75 -10.25 -7.03
C GLU A 150 -2.90 -8.74 -7.13
N GLU A 151 -3.06 -8.04 -5.99
CA GLU A 151 -3.10 -6.58 -5.95
C GLU A 151 -1.82 -5.96 -6.52
N VAL A 152 -0.65 -6.42 -6.06
CA VAL A 152 0.65 -5.90 -6.50
C VAL A 152 0.91 -6.18 -7.99
N ILE A 153 0.53 -7.36 -8.50
CA ILE A 153 0.69 -7.67 -9.93
C ILE A 153 -0.22 -6.80 -10.79
N ASN A 154 -1.45 -6.51 -10.35
CA ASN A 154 -2.33 -5.60 -11.09
C ASN A 154 -1.72 -4.20 -11.17
N ASP A 155 -1.25 -3.66 -10.04
CA ASP A 155 -0.57 -2.36 -10.02
C ASP A 155 0.73 -2.37 -10.85
N PHE A 156 1.48 -3.47 -10.84
CA PHE A 156 2.66 -3.65 -11.68
C PHE A 156 2.30 -3.53 -13.16
N LYS A 157 1.26 -4.24 -13.60
CA LYS A 157 0.77 -4.17 -14.98
C LYS A 157 0.30 -2.77 -15.35
N ASP A 158 -0.42 -2.08 -14.45
CA ASP A 158 -0.90 -0.72 -14.68
C ASP A 158 0.25 0.27 -14.84
N ASN A 159 1.29 0.15 -14.00
CA ASN A 159 2.50 0.96 -14.13
C ASN A 159 3.24 0.65 -15.44
N LEU A 160 3.36 -0.61 -15.83
CA LEU A 160 3.95 -0.98 -17.13
C LEU A 160 3.16 -0.41 -18.31
N ALA A 161 1.84 -0.55 -18.31
CA ALA A 161 0.97 0.06 -19.32
C ALA A 161 1.10 1.59 -19.34
N GLY A 162 1.22 2.22 -18.17
CA GLY A 162 1.53 3.64 -18.05
C GLY A 162 2.86 4.01 -18.71
N ALA A 163 3.91 3.18 -18.54
CA ALA A 163 5.21 3.42 -19.16
C ALA A 163 5.17 3.34 -20.70
N SER A 164 4.45 2.35 -21.26
CA SER A 164 4.34 2.19 -22.71
C SER A 164 3.63 3.37 -23.40
N LEU A 165 2.70 4.05 -22.71
CA LEU A 165 2.03 5.23 -23.25
C LEU A 165 2.97 6.42 -23.49
N TYR A 166 3.99 6.60 -22.64
CA TYR A 166 4.83 7.81 -22.65
C TYR A 166 6.26 7.57 -23.14
N VAL A 167 6.67 6.32 -23.39
CA VAL A 167 8.06 6.00 -23.79
C VAL A 167 8.50 6.73 -25.05
N LYS A 168 7.59 6.92 -26.02
CA LYS A 168 7.87 7.64 -27.28
C LYS A 168 8.18 9.13 -27.09
N ASN A 169 7.72 9.72 -25.99
CA ASN A 169 7.93 11.13 -25.64
C ASN A 169 9.08 11.31 -24.64
N THR A 170 9.81 10.24 -24.34
CA THR A 170 10.86 10.23 -23.33
C THR A 170 12.23 10.47 -23.98
N PRO A 171 13.05 11.42 -23.49
CA PRO A 171 14.39 11.69 -24.02
C PRO A 171 15.29 10.44 -24.00
N ARG A 172 16.16 10.29 -25.01
CA ARG A 172 17.09 9.15 -25.17
C ARG A 172 17.83 8.75 -23.90
N GLU A 173 18.36 9.73 -23.16
CA GLU A 173 19.06 9.50 -21.88
C GLU A 173 18.19 8.74 -20.86
N LYS A 174 16.93 9.16 -20.71
CA LYS A 174 15.97 8.52 -19.80
C LYS A 174 15.50 7.16 -20.33
N VAL A 175 15.36 7.02 -21.65
CA VAL A 175 15.04 5.72 -22.29
C VAL A 175 16.17 4.70 -22.05
N MET A 176 17.44 5.11 -22.10
CA MET A 176 18.55 4.23 -21.73
C MET A 176 18.52 3.82 -20.24
N ALA A 177 18.19 4.76 -19.35
CA ALA A 177 18.02 4.46 -17.93
C ALA A 177 16.86 3.49 -17.70
N MET A 178 15.77 3.63 -18.45
CA MET A 178 14.65 2.68 -18.45
C MET A 178 15.10 1.30 -18.90
N ALA A 179 15.86 1.19 -19.99
CA ALA A 179 16.34 -0.08 -20.52
C ALA A 179 17.06 -0.94 -19.47
N LYS A 180 17.93 -0.32 -18.65
CA LYS A 180 18.61 -1.00 -17.54
C LYS A 180 17.65 -1.44 -16.43
N LYS A 181 16.62 -0.64 -16.12
CA LYS A 181 15.61 -0.98 -15.11
C LYS A 181 14.69 -2.09 -15.59
N THR A 182 14.22 -2.01 -16.83
CA THR A 182 13.32 -3.00 -17.42
C THR A 182 13.98 -4.37 -17.57
N GLN A 183 15.30 -4.41 -17.79
CA GLN A 183 16.11 -5.63 -17.69
C GLN A 183 16.00 -6.28 -16.30
N ARG A 184 16.29 -5.52 -15.25
CA ARG A 184 16.22 -6.00 -13.85
C ARG A 184 14.82 -6.47 -13.50
N ILE A 185 13.81 -5.73 -13.98
CA ILE A 185 12.41 -6.09 -13.82
C ILE A 185 12.14 -7.45 -14.46
N LYS A 186 12.58 -7.69 -15.70
CA LYS A 186 12.43 -9.00 -16.37
C LYS A 186 13.11 -10.13 -15.59
N GLU A 187 14.36 -9.93 -15.18
CA GLU A 187 15.10 -10.94 -14.40
C GLU A 187 14.41 -11.27 -13.08
N ASN A 188 13.95 -10.25 -12.35
CA ASN A 188 13.28 -10.42 -11.08
C ASN A 188 11.89 -11.04 -11.27
N LEU A 189 11.15 -10.68 -12.31
CA LEU A 189 9.84 -11.26 -12.61
C LEU A 189 9.93 -12.76 -12.90
N ILE A 190 10.98 -13.21 -13.60
CA ILE A 190 11.26 -14.64 -13.82
C ILE A 190 11.55 -15.35 -12.50
N LYS A 191 12.39 -14.77 -11.62
CA LYS A 191 12.65 -15.34 -10.28
C LYS A 191 11.38 -15.42 -9.45
N THR A 192 10.60 -14.35 -9.45
CA THR A 192 9.31 -14.29 -8.78
C THR A 192 8.41 -15.41 -9.28
N ARG A 193 8.31 -15.65 -10.60
CA ARG A 193 7.56 -16.78 -11.18
C ARG A 193 8.04 -18.16 -10.69
N GLU A 194 9.35 -18.36 -10.56
CA GLU A 194 9.98 -19.60 -10.09
C GLU A 194 9.82 -19.85 -8.59
N GLU A 195 9.69 -18.78 -7.79
CA GLU A 195 9.50 -18.84 -6.32
C GLU A 195 8.01 -18.85 -5.91
N ILE A 196 7.13 -18.34 -6.78
CA ILE A 196 5.67 -18.32 -6.65
C ILE A 196 4.89 -19.59 -7.15
N PRO A 197 5.47 -20.77 -7.53
CA PRO A 197 4.67 -21.93 -7.95
C PRO A 197 3.72 -22.48 -6.86
N SER A 198 3.88 -22.03 -5.62
CA SER A 198 2.98 -22.32 -4.49
C SER A 198 1.70 -21.47 -4.47
N LEU A 199 1.61 -20.41 -5.28
CA LEU A 199 0.43 -19.56 -5.40
C LEU A 199 -0.37 -19.91 -6.67
N SER A 200 -1.66 -19.61 -6.61
CA SER A 200 -2.71 -20.10 -7.51
C SER A 200 -2.41 -19.96 -9.01
N GLU A 201 -3.04 -20.81 -9.83
CA GLU A 201 -3.01 -20.73 -11.30
C GLU A 201 -3.39 -19.32 -11.82
N VAL A 202 -4.26 -18.62 -11.08
CA VAL A 202 -4.66 -17.24 -11.33
C VAL A 202 -3.48 -16.27 -11.24
N VAL A 203 -2.64 -16.40 -10.22
CA VAL A 203 -1.44 -15.56 -10.05
C VAL A 203 -0.46 -15.82 -11.19
N GLN A 204 -0.26 -17.08 -11.57
CA GLN A 204 0.65 -17.44 -12.68
C GLN A 204 0.18 -16.83 -14.01
N GLY A 205 -1.12 -16.86 -14.31
CA GLY A 205 -1.69 -16.21 -15.49
C GLY A 205 -1.43 -14.70 -15.51
N LYS A 206 -1.60 -14.02 -14.37
CA LYS A 206 -1.32 -12.59 -14.25
C LYS A 206 0.16 -12.24 -14.42
N VAL A 207 1.06 -13.09 -13.92
CA VAL A 207 2.52 -12.93 -14.12
C VAL A 207 2.87 -13.06 -15.60
N LEU A 208 2.32 -14.06 -16.31
CA LEU A 208 2.52 -14.22 -17.76
C LEU A 208 2.04 -13.01 -18.56
N GLU A 209 0.88 -12.46 -18.20
CA GLU A 209 0.39 -11.22 -18.81
C GLU A 209 1.35 -10.04 -18.57
N ALA A 210 1.92 -9.94 -17.37
CA ALA A 210 2.88 -8.91 -17.02
C ALA A 210 4.21 -9.08 -17.78
N GLU A 211 4.69 -10.32 -17.97
CA GLU A 211 5.85 -10.64 -18.82
C GLU A 211 5.62 -10.15 -20.25
N LYS A 212 4.44 -10.40 -20.83
CA LYS A 212 4.10 -9.94 -22.18
C LYS A 212 4.12 -8.42 -22.31
N ILE A 213 3.54 -7.69 -21.35
CA ILE A 213 3.56 -6.22 -21.35
C ILE A 213 5.02 -5.72 -21.22
N MET A 214 5.83 -6.40 -20.40
CA MET A 214 7.24 -6.08 -20.23
C MET A 214 8.03 -6.25 -21.55
N GLU A 215 7.76 -7.31 -22.32
CA GLU A 215 8.34 -7.50 -23.65
C GLU A 215 7.95 -6.37 -24.62
N GLU A 216 6.69 -5.95 -24.62
CA GLU A 216 6.23 -4.84 -25.44
C GLU A 216 6.97 -3.53 -25.12
N ILE A 217 7.13 -3.20 -23.84
CA ILE A 217 7.88 -2.01 -23.41
C ILE A 217 9.34 -2.09 -23.83
N ASN A 218 9.97 -3.25 -23.67
CA ASN A 218 11.35 -3.44 -24.11
C ASN A 218 11.50 -3.21 -25.62
N TYR A 219 10.56 -3.70 -26.43
CA TYR A 219 10.53 -3.41 -27.86
C TYR A 219 10.35 -1.90 -28.14
N GLN A 220 9.45 -1.23 -27.43
CA GLN A 220 9.26 0.21 -27.61
C GLN A 220 10.48 1.05 -27.18
N ILE A 221 11.18 0.64 -26.12
CA ILE A 221 12.46 1.22 -25.70
C ILE A 221 13.49 1.06 -26.82
N LEU A 222 13.64 -0.16 -27.35
CA LEU A 222 14.58 -0.44 -28.44
C LEU A 222 14.29 0.38 -29.70
N THR A 223 13.05 0.40 -30.15
CA THR A 223 12.66 1.18 -31.33
C THR A 223 12.87 2.68 -31.12
N THR A 224 12.64 3.20 -29.92
CA THR A 224 12.89 4.61 -29.59
C THR A 224 14.38 4.93 -29.60
N LEU A 225 15.22 4.05 -29.04
CA LEU A 225 16.69 4.22 -29.05
C LEU A 225 17.29 4.16 -30.47
N ILE A 226 16.75 3.30 -31.33
CA ILE A 226 17.20 3.16 -32.73
C ILE A 226 16.74 4.36 -33.57
N LYS A 227 15.50 4.84 -33.37
CA LYS A 227 14.95 5.96 -34.15
C LYS A 227 15.71 7.26 -33.91
N ASP A 228 15.99 7.60 -32.66
CA ASP A 228 16.81 8.77 -32.30
C ASP A 228 18.25 8.64 -32.82
N GLY A 229 18.79 7.43 -32.96
CA GLY A 229 20.13 7.19 -33.49
C GLY A 229 20.28 7.43 -35.00
N LYS A 230 19.17 7.45 -35.76
CA LYS A 230 19.19 7.76 -37.21
C LYS A 230 19.11 9.26 -37.52
N ASP A 231 18.63 10.08 -36.60
CA ASP A 231 18.48 11.53 -36.79
C ASP A 231 19.79 12.31 -36.52
N ASP A 232 20.78 11.68 -35.86
CA ASP A 232 22.13 12.21 -35.66
C ASP A 232 23.04 11.90 -36.87
N ASP A 233 22.77 12.51 -38.02
CA ASP A 233 23.58 12.44 -39.25
C ASP A 233 24.90 13.25 -39.16
N LYS A 234 25.72 12.97 -38.13
CA LYS A 234 27.13 13.37 -38.06
C LYS A 234 27.97 12.32 -37.37
N ASN A 235 28.49 11.41 -38.20
CA ASN A 235 29.72 10.64 -38.09
C ASN A 235 30.61 10.88 -36.85
N THR A 236 30.15 10.42 -35.69
CA THR A 236 30.96 9.94 -34.57
C THR A 236 30.09 8.92 -33.86
N ALA A 237 30.45 7.63 -33.92
CA ALA A 237 29.84 6.62 -33.05
C ALA A 237 30.07 7.06 -31.60
N SER A 238 29.07 7.68 -31.00
CA SER A 238 29.12 8.13 -29.61
C SER A 238 29.16 6.88 -28.72
N THR A 239 29.71 7.00 -27.51
CA THR A 239 29.73 5.94 -26.50
C THR A 239 28.33 5.31 -26.30
N THR A 240 27.28 6.09 -26.56
CA THR A 240 25.86 5.73 -26.56
C THR A 240 25.48 4.67 -27.62
N ASP A 241 26.05 4.69 -28.83
CA ASP A 241 25.71 3.71 -29.87
C ASP A 241 26.34 2.35 -29.59
N LYS A 242 27.52 2.35 -28.95
CA LYS A 242 28.15 1.13 -28.41
C LYS A 242 27.38 0.58 -27.21
N GLU A 243 26.86 1.43 -26.32
CA GLU A 243 26.00 0.99 -25.23
C GLU A 243 24.67 0.41 -25.73
N VAL A 244 24.09 0.98 -26.79
CA VAL A 244 22.90 0.43 -27.45
C VAL A 244 23.24 -0.89 -28.15
N LEU A 245 24.39 -1.01 -28.82
CA LEU A 245 24.84 -2.26 -29.43
C LEU A 245 25.15 -3.35 -28.39
N ILE A 246 25.81 -3.01 -27.27
CA ILE A 246 26.05 -3.93 -26.15
C ILE A 246 24.72 -4.33 -25.52
N PHE A 247 23.79 -3.38 -25.33
CA PHE A 247 22.44 -3.68 -24.87
C PHE A 247 21.68 -4.59 -25.84
N LEU A 248 21.85 -4.42 -27.15
CA LEU A 248 21.26 -5.27 -28.19
C LEU A 248 21.93 -6.65 -28.26
N GLU A 249 23.23 -6.74 -28.01
CA GLU A 249 24.03 -7.97 -28.08
C GLU A 249 23.82 -8.85 -26.83
N GLU A 250 23.86 -8.24 -25.64
CA GLU A 250 23.48 -8.87 -24.36
C GLU A 250 22.01 -9.29 -24.35
N ASN A 251 21.15 -8.55 -25.07
CA ASN A 251 19.73 -8.84 -25.24
C ASN A 251 19.37 -9.34 -26.63
N SER A 252 20.19 -10.20 -27.24
CA SER A 252 19.66 -11.10 -28.25
C SER A 252 18.57 -11.95 -27.59
N PHE A 253 17.33 -11.44 -27.63
CA PHE A 253 16.14 -11.95 -26.99
C PHE A 253 15.94 -13.40 -27.44
N LYS A 254 16.55 -14.35 -26.72
CA LYS A 254 16.29 -15.79 -26.85
C LYS A 254 14.93 -16.07 -26.22
N THR A 255 13.88 -15.60 -26.88
CA THR A 255 12.56 -16.18 -26.77
C THR A 255 11.86 -15.99 -28.10
N ILE A 256 12.18 -16.92 -29.00
CA ILE A 256 11.28 -17.59 -29.95
C ILE A 256 10.12 -16.71 -30.43
N THR A 257 10.24 -16.22 -31.67
CA THR A 257 9.22 -16.02 -32.73
C THR A 257 9.29 -14.65 -33.44
N THR A 258 9.92 -13.61 -32.87
CA THR A 258 9.93 -12.28 -33.53
C THR A 258 11.32 -11.87 -34.04
N THR A 259 12.41 -12.36 -33.45
CA THR A 259 13.78 -11.98 -33.85
C THR A 259 14.12 -12.44 -35.28
N ASP A 260 13.65 -13.62 -35.69
CA ASP A 260 13.83 -14.13 -37.06
C ASP A 260 13.04 -13.32 -38.10
N GLU A 261 11.87 -12.78 -37.73
CA GLU A 261 11.05 -11.92 -38.60
C GLU A 261 11.67 -10.53 -38.78
N ILE A 262 12.27 -9.98 -37.72
CA ILE A 262 12.95 -8.69 -37.78
C ILE A 262 14.24 -8.82 -38.60
N ILE A 263 15.03 -9.88 -38.40
CA ILE A 263 16.26 -10.13 -39.18
C ILE A 263 15.92 -10.34 -40.66
N LYS A 264 14.89 -11.15 -40.98
CA LYS A 264 14.44 -11.38 -42.35
C LYS A 264 13.93 -10.11 -43.04
N ASN A 265 13.30 -9.19 -42.29
CA ASN A 265 12.85 -7.91 -42.83
C ASN A 265 14.00 -6.91 -43.02
N LEU A 266 15.07 -7.01 -42.23
CA LEU A 266 16.28 -6.21 -42.40
C LEU A 266 17.12 -6.70 -43.59
N GLU A 267 17.24 -8.01 -43.80
CA GLU A 267 17.92 -8.58 -44.98
C GLU A 267 17.21 -8.22 -46.30
N ASN A 268 15.87 -8.14 -46.29
CA ASN A 268 15.09 -7.71 -47.46
C ASN A 268 15.21 -6.21 -47.77
N LEU A 269 15.65 -5.39 -46.80
CA LEU A 269 15.88 -3.95 -46.99
C LEU A 269 17.29 -3.66 -47.51
N GLU A 270 18.28 -4.49 -47.17
CA GLU A 270 19.65 -4.38 -47.71
C GLU A 270 19.80 -4.98 -49.12
N GLY A 271 18.85 -5.80 -49.57
CA GLY A 271 18.84 -6.40 -50.91
C GLY A 271 18.14 -5.57 -52.01
N GLN A 272 17.74 -4.32 -51.74
CA GLN A 272 17.05 -3.44 -52.70
C GLN A 272 17.81 -2.14 -53.05
N GLU A 273 19.12 -2.07 -52.81
CA GLU A 273 20.00 -1.09 -53.49
C GLU A 273 20.64 -1.67 -54.77
#